data_AF-A0A928CEN6-F1
#
_entry.id   AF-A0A928CEN6-F1
#
_cell.length_a   1.000
_cell.length_b   1.000
_cell.length_c   1.000
_cell.angle_alpha   90.00
_cell.angle_beta   90.00
_cell.angle_gamma   90.00
#
_symmetry.space_group_name_H-M   'P 1'
#
loop_
_entity.id
_entity.type
_entity.pdbx_description
1 polymer ?
#
loop_
_entity_poly.entity_id
_entity_poly.type
_entity_poly.pdbx_seq_one_letter_code
_entity_poly.pdbx_strand_id
1 'polypeptide(L)'
;MPTYIDVIKFEENAPVNTIRLVKSGEFYRAYNRSAWLFQCCITEYKVMRKYLKALKCDIYYIGFPEKSLFNNIGERKSTKTEYGFDIELMEFEIPEEESYETWKMTVATEQSSKGDYYSLPLVGIEAEREVIRRIRDFPLENKTMIECTVFISELRKLLNNT
;
A
#
# COMPACT_ATOMS: atom_id res chain seq x y z
N MET A 1 -20.08 7.31 -3.73
CA MET A 1 -18.64 7.11 -3.99
C MET A 1 -18.49 6.60 -5.41
N PRO A 2 -17.56 7.15 -6.21
CA PRO A 2 -17.29 6.64 -7.55
C PRO A 2 -16.80 5.19 -7.50
N THR A 3 -17.12 4.41 -8.54
CA THR A 3 -16.57 3.06 -8.66
C THR A 3 -15.08 3.12 -9.04
N TYR A 4 -14.35 2.03 -8.89
CA TYR A 4 -12.97 1.98 -9.39
C TYR A 4 -12.87 2.27 -10.89
N ILE A 5 -13.87 1.88 -11.69
CA ILE A 5 -13.87 2.16 -13.13
C ILE A 5 -13.96 3.66 -13.39
N ASP A 6 -14.84 4.36 -12.67
CA ASP A 6 -15.01 5.81 -12.81
C ASP A 6 -13.74 6.55 -12.37
N VAL A 7 -13.13 6.12 -11.27
CA VAL A 7 -11.89 6.70 -10.75
C VAL A 7 -10.73 6.53 -11.73
N ILE A 8 -10.56 5.35 -12.33
CA ILE A 8 -9.46 5.12 -13.28
C ILE A 8 -9.67 5.91 -14.57
N LYS A 9 -10.89 5.96 -15.11
CA LYS A 9 -11.18 6.83 -16.26
C LYS A 9 -10.97 8.30 -15.93
N PHE A 10 -11.32 8.72 -14.73
CA PHE A 10 -11.09 10.08 -14.27
C PHE A 10 -9.58 10.37 -14.15
N GLU A 11 -8.80 9.44 -13.62
CA GLU A 11 -7.33 9.54 -13.55
C GLU A 11 -6.67 9.63 -14.92
N GLU A 12 -7.11 8.84 -15.90
CA GLU A 12 -6.57 8.86 -17.28
C GLU A 12 -6.75 10.21 -17.98
N ASN A 13 -7.71 11.02 -17.55
CA ASN A 13 -7.94 12.37 -18.06
C ASN A 13 -7.23 13.46 -17.24
N ALA A 14 -6.35 13.11 -16.30
CA ALA A 14 -5.58 14.07 -15.54
C ALA A 14 -4.48 14.73 -16.42
N PRO A 15 -4.26 16.05 -16.29
CA PRO A 15 -3.13 16.69 -16.94
C PRO A 15 -1.79 16.11 -16.49
N VAL A 16 -0.78 16.17 -17.36
CA VAL A 16 0.56 15.59 -17.12
C VAL A 16 1.25 16.19 -15.89
N ASN A 17 1.01 17.46 -15.58
CA ASN A 17 1.58 18.16 -14.44
C ASN A 17 0.68 18.15 -13.20
N THR A 18 -0.28 17.22 -13.11
CA THR A 18 -1.27 17.22 -12.05
C THR A 18 -1.23 15.91 -11.27
N ILE A 19 -1.27 16.03 -9.94
CA ILE A 19 -1.56 14.91 -9.04
C ILE A 19 -3.03 15.00 -8.65
N ARG A 20 -3.80 13.99 -9.04
CA ARG A 20 -5.23 13.91 -8.79
C ARG A 20 -5.52 13.07 -7.56
N LEU A 21 -6.25 13.68 -6.63
CA LEU A 21 -6.63 13.08 -5.36
C LEU A 21 -8.14 12.87 -5.30
N VAL A 22 -8.53 11.63 -5.06
CA VAL A 22 -9.92 11.20 -4.98
C VAL A 22 -10.29 10.88 -3.54
N LYS A 23 -11.40 11.46 -3.07
CA LYS A 23 -11.92 11.23 -1.72
C LYS A 23 -12.50 9.82 -1.61
N SER A 24 -12.03 9.08 -0.62
CA SER A 24 -12.42 7.69 -0.32
C SER A 24 -12.64 7.54 1.19
N GLY A 25 -13.77 8.05 1.68
CA GLY A 25 -14.09 8.07 3.11
C GLY A 25 -13.27 9.14 3.84
N GLU A 26 -12.57 8.76 4.90
CA GLU A 26 -11.67 9.63 5.69
C GLU A 26 -10.28 9.81 5.05
N PHE A 27 -10.06 9.18 3.89
CA PHE A 27 -8.80 9.19 3.17
C PHE A 27 -8.97 9.87 1.82
N TYR A 28 -7.88 10.46 1.33
CA TYR A 28 -7.71 10.73 -0.09
C TYR A 28 -6.77 9.70 -0.68
N ARG A 29 -6.98 9.40 -1.96
CA ARG A 29 -6.16 8.46 -2.71
C ARG A 29 -5.70 9.06 -4.04
N ALA A 30 -4.43 8.88 -4.33
CA ALA A 30 -3.85 9.06 -5.65
C ALA A 30 -3.78 7.69 -6.35
N TYR A 31 -4.04 7.63 -7.65
CA TYR A 31 -4.02 6.39 -8.43
C TYR A 31 -3.01 6.46 -9.56
N ASN A 32 -2.44 5.33 -9.95
CA ASN A 32 -1.56 5.14 -11.09
C ASN A 32 -0.49 6.25 -11.21
N ARG A 33 -0.58 7.10 -12.24
CA ARG A 33 0.39 8.16 -12.50
C ARG A 33 0.40 9.20 -11.38
N SER A 34 -0.77 9.61 -10.88
CA SER A 34 -0.84 10.49 -9.71
C SER A 34 -0.22 9.85 -8.46
N ALA A 35 -0.34 8.53 -8.27
CA ALA A 35 0.31 7.85 -7.15
C ALA A 35 1.84 7.89 -7.27
N TRP A 36 2.36 7.64 -8.46
CA TRP A 36 3.79 7.74 -8.74
C TRP A 36 4.33 9.15 -8.54
N LEU A 37 3.69 10.16 -9.12
CA LEU A 37 4.07 11.57 -8.95
C LEU A 37 4.02 11.99 -7.47
N PHE A 38 3.02 11.54 -6.72
CA PHE A 38 2.96 11.82 -5.29
C PHE A 38 4.18 11.23 -4.55
N GLN A 39 4.58 10.00 -4.89
CA GLN A 39 5.73 9.36 -4.27
C GLN A 39 7.04 10.08 -4.60
N CYS A 40 7.22 10.50 -5.86
CA CYS A 40 8.44 11.15 -6.32
C CYS A 40 8.55 12.61 -5.86
N CYS A 41 7.45 13.38 -5.92
CA CYS A 41 7.48 14.83 -5.79
C CYS A 41 7.04 15.34 -4.41
N ILE A 42 6.31 14.53 -3.63
CA ILE A 42 5.71 14.97 -2.37
C ILE A 42 6.29 14.19 -1.18
N THR A 43 6.06 12.89 -1.10
CA THR A 43 6.52 12.07 0.02
C THR A 43 6.54 10.59 -0.33
N GLU A 44 7.56 9.89 0.14
CA GLU A 44 7.73 8.45 0.00
C GLU A 44 6.73 7.65 0.85
N TYR A 45 5.49 7.54 0.37
CA TYR A 45 4.49 6.64 0.94
C TYR A 45 4.51 5.27 0.28
N LYS A 46 4.10 4.26 1.04
CA LYS A 46 3.94 2.90 0.52
C LYS A 46 2.82 2.85 -0.52
N VAL A 47 3.18 2.43 -1.73
CA VAL A 47 2.25 2.17 -2.83
C VAL A 47 1.58 0.80 -2.65
N MET A 48 0.27 0.76 -2.85
CA MET A 48 -0.52 -0.46 -2.85
C MET A 48 -0.86 -0.86 -4.30
N ARG A 49 -0.73 -2.15 -4.64
CA ARG A 49 -1.13 -2.69 -5.95
C ARG A 49 -2.39 -3.53 -5.77
N LYS A 50 -3.31 -3.43 -6.71
CA LYS A 50 -4.53 -4.22 -6.72
C LYS A 50 -4.90 -4.60 -8.15
N TYR A 51 -5.14 -5.88 -8.39
CA TYR A 51 -5.68 -6.32 -9.67
C TYR A 51 -7.20 -6.11 -9.73
N LEU A 52 -7.68 -5.41 -10.75
CA LEU A 52 -9.11 -5.20 -10.99
C LEU A 52 -9.62 -6.18 -12.05
N LYS A 53 -10.37 -7.20 -11.61
CA LYS A 53 -10.94 -8.23 -12.50
C LYS A 53 -11.81 -7.64 -13.63
N ALA A 54 -12.55 -6.57 -13.34
CA ALA A 54 -13.45 -5.94 -14.31
C ALA A 54 -12.71 -5.24 -15.47
N LEU A 55 -11.52 -4.68 -15.20
CA LEU A 55 -10.69 -4.00 -16.20
C LEU A 55 -9.50 -4.87 -16.68
N LYS A 56 -9.31 -6.04 -16.07
CA LYS A 56 -8.20 -6.97 -16.31
C LYS A 56 -6.82 -6.32 -16.22
N CYS A 57 -6.69 -5.29 -15.39
CA CYS A 57 -5.46 -4.53 -15.21
C CYS A 57 -5.09 -4.41 -13.73
N ASP A 58 -3.82 -4.12 -13.48
CA ASP A 58 -3.35 -3.67 -12.18
C ASP A 58 -3.59 -2.18 -12.00
N ILE A 59 -4.00 -1.81 -10.80
CA ILE A 59 -4.01 -0.43 -10.34
C ILE A 59 -3.01 -0.26 -9.20
N TYR A 60 -2.41 0.91 -9.15
CA TYR A 60 -1.48 1.31 -8.11
C TYR A 60 -2.08 2.51 -7.39
N TYR A 61 -2.03 2.55 -6.07
CA TYR A 61 -2.58 3.69 -5.33
C TYR A 61 -1.84 3.96 -4.03
N ILE A 62 -1.83 5.23 -3.65
CA ILE A 62 -1.38 5.71 -2.34
C ILE A 62 -2.59 6.31 -1.64
N GLY A 63 -2.78 5.97 -0.36
CA GLY A 63 -3.84 6.53 0.46
C GLY A 63 -3.27 7.19 1.71
N PHE A 64 -3.82 8.35 2.07
CA PHE A 64 -3.42 9.06 3.28
C PHE A 64 -4.60 9.75 3.95
N PRO A 65 -4.54 9.96 5.28
CA PRO A 65 -5.61 10.60 6.02
C PRO A 65 -5.81 12.06 5.59
N GLU A 66 -7.06 12.51 5.50
CA GLU A 66 -7.42 13.91 5.17
C GLU A 66 -6.71 14.93 6.07
N LYS A 67 -6.53 14.60 7.36
CA LYS A 67 -5.90 15.50 8.34
C LYS A 67 -4.40 15.74 8.11
N SER A 68 -3.69 14.77 7.56
CA SER A 68 -2.23 14.86 7.35
C SER A 68 -1.87 15.41 5.97
N LEU A 69 -2.82 15.38 5.04
CA LEU A 69 -2.63 15.74 3.64
C LEU A 69 -2.15 17.18 3.46
N PHE A 70 -2.84 18.13 4.08
CA PHE A 70 -2.54 19.56 3.92
C PHE A 70 -1.16 19.95 4.48
N ASN A 71 -0.64 19.18 5.44
CA ASN A 71 0.70 19.42 5.97
C ASN A 71 1.80 18.98 4.97
N ASN A 72 1.53 17.94 4.17
CA ASN A 72 2.54 17.35 3.29
C ASN A 72 2.59 18.00 1.90
N ILE A 73 1.48 18.56 1.42
CA ILE A 73 1.43 19.17 0.08
C ILE A 73 2.05 20.58 0.02
N GLY A 74 2.26 21.20 1.19
CA GLY A 74 2.86 22.52 1.32
C GLY A 74 2.01 23.63 0.69
N GLU A 75 2.66 24.63 0.09
CA GLU A 75 2.02 25.79 -0.54
C GLU A 75 1.57 25.55 -1.99
N ARG A 76 1.55 24.28 -2.45
CA ARG A 76 1.16 23.96 -3.83
C ARG A 76 -0.29 24.34 -4.10
N LYS A 77 -0.56 24.82 -5.31
CA LYS A 77 -1.91 25.14 -5.75
C LYS A 77 -2.75 23.88 -5.81
N SER A 78 -3.94 23.95 -5.21
CA SER A 78 -4.92 22.89 -5.27
C SER A 78 -6.24 23.40 -5.84
N THR A 79 -6.85 22.61 -6.73
CA THR A 79 -8.13 22.93 -7.37
C THR A 79 -9.12 21.82 -7.09
N LYS A 80 -10.32 22.17 -6.61
CA LYS A 80 -11.36 21.19 -6.32
C LYS A 80 -11.88 20.54 -7.61
N THR A 81 -12.07 19.22 -7.57
CA THR A 81 -12.60 18.43 -8.68
C THR A 81 -13.90 17.73 -8.30
N GLU A 82 -14.46 16.95 -9.23
CA GLU A 82 -15.69 16.17 -9.03
C GLU A 82 -15.56 15.19 -7.85
N TYR A 83 -14.43 14.51 -7.73
CA TYR A 83 -14.23 13.46 -6.72
C TYR A 83 -13.23 13.83 -5.62
N GLY A 84 -12.64 15.03 -5.64
CA GLY A 84 -11.68 15.46 -4.64
C GLY A 84 -11.00 16.76 -5.06
N PHE A 85 -9.69 16.70 -5.32
CA PHE A 85 -8.94 17.86 -5.79
C PHE A 85 -7.69 17.44 -6.58
N ASP A 86 -7.21 18.37 -7.37
CA ASP A 86 -5.98 18.27 -8.16
C ASP A 86 -4.92 19.17 -7.53
N ILE A 87 -3.69 18.68 -7.46
CA ILE A 87 -2.50 19.43 -7.05
C ILE A 87 -1.66 19.70 -8.29
N GLU A 88 -1.34 20.96 -8.54
CA GLU A 88 -0.52 21.38 -9.67
C GLU A 88 0.97 21.25 -9.32
N LEU A 89 1.72 20.58 -10.18
CA LEU A 89 3.17 20.47 -10.13
C LEU A 89 3.81 21.46 -11.12
N MET A 90 4.99 21.95 -10.77
CA MET A 90 5.84 22.68 -11.71
C MET A 90 6.52 21.69 -12.68
N GLU A 91 6.78 22.12 -13.92
CA GLU A 91 7.32 21.23 -14.96
C GLU A 91 8.64 20.55 -14.54
N PHE A 92 9.51 21.25 -13.81
CA PHE A 92 10.78 20.69 -13.34
C PHE A 92 10.64 19.63 -12.24
N GLU A 93 9.47 19.53 -11.60
CA GLU A 93 9.21 18.50 -10.58
C GLU A 93 8.81 17.16 -11.21
N ILE A 94 8.39 17.15 -12.48
CA ILE A 94 7.84 15.98 -13.16
C ILE A 94 8.99 15.10 -13.65
N PRO A 95 9.14 13.87 -13.13
CA PRO A 95 10.16 12.96 -13.63
C PRO A 95 9.84 12.47 -15.05
N GLU A 96 10.83 11.91 -15.73
CA GLU A 96 10.67 11.36 -17.08
C GLU A 96 9.73 10.15 -17.11
N GLU A 97 8.94 9.98 -18.17
CA GLU A 97 7.90 8.94 -18.27
C GLU A 97 8.48 7.52 -18.25
N GLU A 98 9.71 7.30 -18.73
CA GLU A 98 10.41 5.99 -18.62
C GLU A 98 10.59 5.54 -17.15
N SER A 99 10.65 6.50 -16.23
CA SER A 99 10.72 6.23 -14.80
C SER A 99 9.41 5.66 -14.25
N TYR A 100 8.26 5.93 -14.87
CA TYR A 100 6.96 5.40 -14.44
C TYR A 100 6.81 3.90 -14.70
N GLU A 101 7.24 3.41 -15.86
CA GLU A 101 7.23 1.98 -16.17
C GLU A 101 8.17 1.20 -15.23
N THR A 102 9.37 1.75 -15.01
CA THR A 102 10.33 1.20 -14.05
C THR A 102 9.74 1.16 -12.64
N TRP A 103 9.08 2.23 -12.21
CA TRP A 103 8.41 2.30 -10.92
C TRP A 103 7.34 1.20 -10.74
N LYS A 104 6.50 0.96 -11.76
CA LYS A 104 5.49 -0.11 -11.70
C LYS A 104 6.11 -1.49 -11.47
N MET A 105 7.27 -1.75 -12.07
CA MET A 105 8.02 -3.01 -11.89
C MET A 105 8.59 -3.15 -10.49
N THR A 106 9.12 -2.06 -9.91
CA THR A 106 9.61 -2.04 -8.52
C THR A 106 8.48 -2.37 -7.54
N VAL A 107 7.33 -1.69 -7.67
CA VAL A 107 6.17 -1.92 -6.79
C VAL A 107 5.61 -3.35 -6.95
N ALA A 108 5.66 -3.91 -8.17
CA ALA A 108 5.26 -5.28 -8.44
C ALA A 108 6.14 -6.31 -7.69
N THR A 109 7.44 -6.05 -7.62
CA THR A 109 8.41 -6.93 -6.98
C THR A 109 8.28 -6.91 -5.45
N GLU A 110 8.08 -5.74 -4.86
CA GLU A 110 7.96 -5.58 -3.41
C GLU A 110 6.72 -6.27 -2.81
N GLN A 111 5.62 -6.39 -3.56
CA GLN A 111 4.39 -7.01 -3.05
C GLN A 111 4.31 -8.53 -3.24
N SER A 112 5.07 -9.09 -4.19
CA SER A 112 5.25 -10.55 -4.30
C SER A 112 6.07 -11.12 -3.15
N SER A 113 6.79 -10.30 -2.38
CA SER A 113 7.54 -10.75 -1.19
C SER A 113 6.67 -11.06 0.04
N LYS A 114 5.33 -10.97 -0.06
CA LYS A 114 4.44 -11.56 0.95
C LYS A 114 4.42 -13.08 0.83
N GLY A 115 5.48 -13.70 1.34
CA GLY A 115 5.51 -15.06 1.85
C GLY A 115 5.80 -16.15 0.82
N ASP A 116 7.03 -16.23 0.33
CA ASP A 116 7.59 -17.55 0.07
C ASP A 116 7.85 -18.22 1.43
N TYR A 117 6.78 -18.78 2.02
CA TYR A 117 6.91 -19.63 3.22
C TYR A 117 7.90 -20.77 3.01
N TYR A 118 8.11 -21.17 1.74
CA TYR A 118 9.06 -22.20 1.34
C TYR A 118 10.52 -21.74 1.31
N SER A 119 10.81 -20.44 1.39
CA SER A 119 12.18 -19.90 1.45
C SER A 119 12.63 -19.56 2.87
N LEU A 120 11.77 -19.76 3.88
CA LEU A 120 12.19 -19.68 5.27
C LEU A 120 13.18 -20.83 5.55
N PRO A 121 14.30 -20.60 6.23
CA PRO A 121 15.14 -21.70 6.69
C PRO A 121 14.25 -22.64 7.51
N LEU A 122 14.19 -23.91 7.10
CA LEU A 122 13.50 -24.96 7.84
C LEU A 122 14.13 -25.03 9.22
N VAL A 123 13.51 -24.36 10.18
CA VAL A 123 13.78 -24.56 11.61
C VAL A 123 13.44 -26.02 11.82
N GLY A 124 14.42 -26.84 12.22
CA GLY A 124 14.33 -28.29 12.14
C GLY A 124 12.95 -28.84 12.55
N ILE A 125 12.50 -29.90 11.86
CA ILE A 125 11.14 -30.50 11.90
C ILE A 125 10.48 -30.53 13.30
N GLU A 126 11.28 -30.65 14.35
CA GLU A 126 10.85 -30.68 15.75
C GLU A 126 10.30 -29.33 16.26
N ALA A 127 10.94 -28.21 15.94
CA ALA A 127 10.48 -26.88 16.34
C ALA A 127 9.15 -26.52 15.66
N GLU A 128 9.02 -26.82 14.36
CA GLU A 128 7.76 -26.63 13.61
C GLU A 128 6.63 -27.49 14.17
N ARG A 129 6.90 -28.78 14.47
CA ARG A 129 5.91 -29.67 15.10
C ARG A 129 5.45 -29.15 16.46
N GLU A 130 6.36 -28.63 17.28
CA GLU A 130 6.03 -28.07 18.58
C GLU A 130 5.20 -26.80 18.47
N VAL A 131 5.49 -25.92 17.51
CA VAL A 131 4.67 -24.73 17.22
C VAL A 131 3.26 -25.13 16.78
N ILE A 132 3.13 -26.09 15.85
CA ILE A 132 1.82 -26.58 15.39
C ILE A 132 1.01 -27.18 16.55
N ARG A 133 1.66 -27.96 17.43
CA ARG A 133 1.03 -28.53 18.62
C ARG A 133 0.51 -27.43 19.55
N ARG A 134 1.34 -26.43 19.85
CA ARG A 134 0.96 -25.30 20.71
C ARG A 134 -0.19 -24.48 20.14
N ILE A 135 -0.24 -24.25 18.83
CA ILE A 135 -1.36 -23.54 18.19
C ILE A 135 -2.66 -24.32 18.35
N ARG A 136 -2.64 -25.66 18.19
CA ARG A 136 -3.84 -26.50 18.35
C ARG A 136 -4.35 -26.54 19.78
N ASP A 137 -3.44 -26.54 20.75
CA ASP A 137 -3.77 -26.68 22.16
C ASP A 137 -4.05 -25.32 22.84
N PHE A 138 -3.84 -24.19 22.14
CA PHE A 138 -4.02 -22.86 22.72
C PHE A 138 -5.52 -22.47 22.76
N PRO A 139 -6.11 -22.29 23.96
CA PRO A 139 -7.52 -21.98 24.10
C PRO A 139 -7.77 -20.48 23.85
N LEU A 140 -7.78 -20.08 22.59
CA LEU A 140 -7.87 -18.67 22.16
C LEU A 140 -9.07 -17.93 22.79
N GLU A 141 -10.20 -18.62 22.95
CA GLU A 141 -11.46 -18.08 23.47
C GLU A 141 -11.39 -17.66 24.95
N ASN A 142 -10.44 -18.23 25.70
CA ASN A 142 -10.32 -18.04 27.14
C ASN A 142 -9.09 -17.21 27.54
N LYS A 143 -8.48 -16.52 26.57
CA LYS A 143 -7.23 -15.78 26.76
C LYS A 143 -7.40 -14.29 26.52
N THR A 144 -6.77 -13.51 27.39
CA THR A 144 -6.71 -12.06 27.25
C THR A 144 -5.81 -11.65 26.09
N MET A 145 -6.00 -10.45 25.55
CA MET A 145 -5.17 -9.92 24.46
C MET A 145 -3.67 -9.95 24.79
N ILE A 146 -3.32 -9.67 26.05
CA ILE A 146 -1.93 -9.71 26.52
C ILE A 146 -1.39 -11.15 26.44
N GLU A 147 -2.13 -12.14 26.90
CA GLU A 147 -1.72 -13.55 26.81
C GLU A 147 -1.56 -14.02 25.36
N CYS A 148 -2.44 -13.60 24.45
CA CYS A 148 -2.29 -13.86 23.02
C CYS A 148 -1.00 -13.24 22.47
N THR A 149 -0.66 -12.01 22.86
CA THR A 149 0.59 -11.38 22.41
C THR A 149 1.84 -12.07 22.96
N VAL A 150 1.81 -12.52 24.22
CA VAL A 150 2.90 -13.29 24.83
C VAL A 150 3.06 -14.64 24.11
N PHE A 151 1.97 -15.34 23.84
CA PHE A 151 1.96 -16.61 23.11
C PHE A 151 2.60 -16.47 21.71
N ILE A 152 2.22 -15.46 20.93
CA ILE A 152 2.83 -15.22 19.61
C ILE A 152 4.33 -14.90 19.71
N SER A 153 4.74 -14.15 20.74
CA SER A 153 6.16 -13.88 21.00
C SER A 153 6.94 -15.16 21.30
N GLU A 154 6.38 -16.10 22.06
CA GLU A 154 7.02 -17.39 22.35
C GLU A 154 7.14 -18.28 21.12
N LEU A 155 6.11 -18.35 20.27
CA LEU A 155 6.18 -19.09 19.00
C LEU A 155 7.26 -18.51 18.07
N ARG A 156 7.40 -17.18 18.02
CA ARG A 156 8.45 -16.53 17.25
C ARG A 156 9.86 -16.86 17.78
N LYS A 157 10.03 -16.91 19.10
CA LYS A 157 11.32 -17.31 19.70
C LYS A 157 11.69 -18.75 19.36
N LEU A 158 10.72 -19.68 19.32
CA LEU A 158 10.95 -21.07 18.93
C LEU A 158 11.39 -21.21 17.47
N LEU A 159 10.83 -20.41 16.57
CA LEU A 159 11.17 -20.42 15.15
C LEU A 159 12.48 -19.67 14.86
N ASN A 160 12.82 -18.65 15.65
CA ASN A 160 14.00 -17.81 15.38
C ASN A 160 15.23 -18.18 16.22
N ASN A 161 15.13 -19.14 17.15
CA ASN A 161 16.29 -19.67 17.86
C ASN A 161 17.09 -20.61 16.94
N THR A 162 17.95 -20.01 16.12
CA THR A 162 19.14 -20.63 15.54
C THR A 162 20.35 -19.78 15.91
#